data_AF-A0A7W0XKA4-F1
#
_entry.id   AF-A0A7W0XKA4-F1
#
_cell.length_a   1.000
_cell.length_b   1.000
_cell.length_c   1.000
_cell.angle_alpha   90.00
_cell.angle_beta   90.00
_cell.angle_gamma   90.00
#
_symmetry.space_group_name_H-M   'P 1'
#
loop_
_entity.id
_entity.type
_entity.pdbx_description
1 polymer ?
#
loop_
_entity_poly.entity_id
_entity_poly.type
_entity_poly.pdbx_seq_one_letter_code
_entity_poly.pdbx_strand_id
1 'polypeptide(L)' 'TGVSYLFITHDIATVRAIADSIAVMHRGKLVRFGPKDQVLSPPFDDYTDLLLSSVPEMEIGWLEKVLKTRRMVGAGN' A
#
# COMPACT_ATOMS: atom_id res chain seq x y z
N THR A 1 16.52 -15.23 24.23
CA THR A 1 16.78 -15.79 22.88
C THR A 1 15.85 -15.07 21.91
N GLY A 2 16.37 -14.17 21.09
CA GLY A 2 15.57 -13.43 20.10
C GLY A 2 15.71 -14.07 18.73
N VAL A 3 14.59 -14.28 18.03
CA VAL A 3 14.59 -14.71 16.62
C VAL A 3 14.49 -13.47 15.74
N SER A 4 15.24 -13.44 14.65
CA SER A 4 15.15 -12.39 13.64
C SER A 4 14.49 -12.94 12.39
N TYR A 5 13.62 -12.14 11.77
CA TYR A 5 12.89 -12.50 10.55
C TYR A 5 13.15 -11.49 9.45
N LEU A 6 13.31 -11.99 8.22
CA LEU A 6 13.39 -11.18 7.02
C LEU A 6 12.24 -11.59 6.10
N PHE A 7 11.39 -10.62 5.76
CA PHE A 7 10.25 -10.81 4.86
C PHE A 7 10.48 -10.02 3.57
N ILE A 8 10.22 -10.66 2.43
CA ILE A 8 10.29 -10.05 1.10
C ILE A 8 8.93 -10.22 0.43
N THR A 9 8.28 -9.11 0.09
CA THR A 9 6.97 -9.10 -0.56
C THR A 9 6.84 -7.83 -1.41
N HIS A 10 5.84 -7.84 -2.30
CA HIS A 10 5.41 -6.67 -3.06
C HIS A 10 4.27 -5.90 -2.35
N ASP A 11 3.68 -6.47 -1.31
CA ASP A 11 2.60 -5.83 -0.55
C ASP A 11 3.15 -5.10 0.69
N ILE A 12 3.10 -3.77 0.63
CA ILE A 12 3.57 -2.90 1.70
C ILE A 12 2.64 -2.92 2.93
N ALA A 13 1.37 -3.32 2.81
CA ALA A 13 0.45 -3.45 3.94
C ALA A 13 0.85 -4.61 4.85
N THR A 14 1.23 -5.74 4.27
CA THR A 14 1.78 -6.88 5.02
C THR A 14 3.04 -6.48 5.77
N VAL A 15 3.98 -5.78 5.10
CA VAL A 15 5.24 -5.35 5.74
C VAL A 15 4.96 -4.40 6.91
N ARG A 16 4.04 -3.45 6.74
CA ARG A 16 3.63 -2.50 7.80
C ARG A 16 3.13 -3.19 9.06
N ALA A 17 2.48 -4.35 8.93
CA ALA A 17 1.91 -5.08 10.05
C ALA A 17 2.95 -5.88 10.86
N ILE A 18 4.03 -6.34 10.21
CA ILE A 18 4.95 -7.34 10.79
C ILE A 18 6.37 -6.84 11.01
N ALA A 19 6.83 -5.83 10.27
CA ALA A 19 8.23 -5.42 10.24
C ALA A 19 8.48 -4.16 11.06
N ASP A 20 9.59 -4.14 11.80
CA ASP A 20 10.07 -2.95 12.51
C ASP A 20 10.83 -1.99 11.57
N SER A 21 11.57 -2.56 10.63
CA SER A 21 12.36 -1.84 9.63
C SER A 21 11.98 -2.28 8.22
N ILE A 22 11.96 -1.33 7.28
CA ILE A 22 11.52 -1.55 5.91
C ILE A 22 12.62 -1.12 4.94
N ALA A 23 12.88 -1.95 3.94
CA ALA A 23 13.73 -1.64 2.80
C ALA A 23 12.89 -1.69 1.52
N VAL A 24 12.84 -0.60 0.76
CA VAL A 24 12.23 -0.56 -0.57
C VAL A 24 13.32 -0.68 -1.61
N MET A 25 13.21 -1.66 -2.50
CA MET A 25 14.13 -1.88 -3.60
C MET A 25 13.42 -1.74 -4.95
N HIS A 26 14.10 -1.12 -5.91
CA HIS A 26 13.62 -1.00 -7.29
C HIS A 26 14.79 -1.22 -8.25
N ARG A 27 14.64 -2.15 -9.20
CA ARG A 27 15.66 -2.48 -10.21
C ARG A 27 17.05 -2.76 -9.61
N GLY A 28 17.09 -3.52 -8.52
CA GLY A 28 18.33 -3.88 -7.83
C GLY A 28 18.98 -2.76 -7.02
N LYS A 29 18.33 -1.60 -6.88
CA LYS A 29 18.81 -0.48 -6.06
C LYS A 29 17.95 -0.33 -4.81
N LEU A 30 18.60 -0.04 -3.68
CA LEU A 30 17.92 0.37 -2.47
C LEU A 30 17.41 1.80 -2.67
N VAL A 31 16.08 1.96 -2.68
CA VAL A 31 15.42 3.25 -2.85
C VAL A 31 15.24 3.92 -1.51
N ARG A 32 14.83 3.15 -0.49
CA ARG A 32 14.54 3.66 0.85
C ARG A 32 14.84 2.60 1.90
N PHE A 33 15.33 3.03 3.06
CA PHE A 33 15.55 2.15 4.21
C PHE A 33 15.39 2.91 5.53
N GLY A 34 14.76 2.29 6.52
CA GLY A 34 14.64 2.84 7.86
C GLY A 34 13.52 2.19 8.69
N PRO A 35 13.21 2.76 9.85
CA PRO A 35 12.05 2.38 10.65
C PRO A 35 10.76 2.52 9.85
N LYS A 36 9.78 1.64 10.09
CA LYS A 36 8.50 1.64 9.34
C LYS A 36 7.83 3.01 9.28
N ASP A 37 7.85 3.78 10.38
CA ASP A 37 7.17 5.08 10.46
C ASP A 37 7.84 6.13 9.59
N GLN A 38 9.17 6.06 9.43
CA GLN A 38 9.91 6.97 8.56
C GLN A 38 9.75 6.57 7.09
N VAL A 39 9.79 5.27 6.80
CA VAL A 39 9.72 4.76 5.42
C VAL A 39 8.34 4.99 4.82
N LEU A 40 7.29 4.81 5.62
CA LEU A 40 5.88 4.95 5.25
C LEU A 40 5.32 6.36 5.49
N SER A 41 6.17 7.36 5.74
CA SER A 41 5.77 8.77 5.82
C SER A 41 6.07 9.53 4.51
N PRO A 42 5.18 10.45 4.09
CA PRO A 42 5.46 11.35 2.97
C PRO A 42 6.67 12.26 3.25
N PRO A 43 7.37 12.73 2.21
CA PRO A 43 7.15 12.48 0.78
C PRO A 43 7.63 11.09 0.35
N PHE A 44 6.91 10.46 -0.60
CA PHE A 44 7.25 9.17 -1.18
C PHE A 44 8.04 9.34 -2.47
N ASP A 45 8.86 8.35 -2.80
CA ASP A 45 9.47 8.22 -4.12
C ASP A 45 8.47 7.55 -5.08
N ASP A 46 8.55 7.86 -6.38
CA ASP A 46 7.56 7.46 -7.40
C ASP A 46 7.19 5.96 -7.33
N TYR A 47 8.17 5.11 -7.04
CA TYR A 47 7.96 3.67 -6.92
C TYR A 47 7.29 3.26 -5.61
N THR A 48 7.63 3.91 -4.48
CA THR A 48 6.96 3.68 -3.20
C THR A 48 5.50 4.15 -3.28
N ASP A 49 5.22 5.25 -3.97
CA ASP A 49 3.85 5.71 -4.25
C ASP A 49 3.06 4.68 -5.06
N LEU A 50 3.67 4.11 -6.11
CA LEU A 50 3.02 3.05 -6.89
C LEU A 50 2.72 1.81 -6.04
N LEU A 51 3.65 1.39 -5.18
CA LEU A 51 3.44 0.28 -4.24
C LEU A 51 2.31 0.58 -3.23
N LEU A 52 2.29 1.78 -2.66
CA LEU A 52 1.25 2.22 -1.73
C LEU A 52 -0.12 2.29 -2.41
N SER A 53 -0.18 2.76 -3.65
CA SER A 53 -1.43 2.81 -4.43
C SER A 53 -2.02 1.43 -4.74
N SER A 54 -1.21 0.38 -4.63
CA SER A 54 -1.66 -1.01 -4.82
C SER A 54 -2.30 -1.60 -3.55
N VAL A 55 -2.20 -0.91 -2.42
CA VAL A 55 -2.87 -1.32 -1.17
C VAL A 55 -4.34 -0.92 -1.26
N PRO A 56 -5.28 -1.87 -1.11
CA PRO A 56 -6.70 -1.56 -1.08
C PRO A 56 -7.01 -0.68 0.14
N GLU A 57 -7.51 0.53 -0.09
CA GLU A 57 -8.05 1.35 0.99
C GLU A 57 -9.48 0.88 1.33
N MET A 58 -9.78 0.76 2.63
CA MET A 58 -11.16 0.59 3.07
C MET A 58 -11.92 1.92 2.87
N GLU A 59 -12.59 2.07 1.72
CA GLU A 59 -13.45 3.22 1.44
C GLU A 59 -14.83 3.01 2.11
N ILE A 60 -15.08 3.71 3.23
CA ILE A 60 -16.39 3.73 3.87
C ILE A 60 -17.37 4.45 2.93
N GLY A 61 -18.48 3.79 2.57
CA GLY A 61 -19.48 4.32 1.63
C GLY A 61 -19.31 3.84 0.17
N TRP A 62 -18.40 2.88 -0.08
CA TRP A 62 -18.18 2.31 -1.40
C TRP A 62 -19.47 1.70 -2.01
N LEU A 63 -20.30 1.03 -1.19
CA LEU A 63 -21.52 0.38 -1.66
C LEU A 63 -22.54 1.40 -2.19
N GLU A 64 -22.72 2.52 -1.48
CA GLU A 64 -23.60 3.63 -1.85
C GLU A 64 -23.16 4.26 -3.18
N LYS A 65 -21.84 4.40 -3.39
CA LYS A 65 -21.23 4.91 -4.62
C LYS A 65 -21.50 3.96 -5.80
N VAL A 66 -21.28 2.66 -5.61
CA VAL A 66 -21.55 1.64 -6.64
C VAL A 66 -23.04 1.58 -7.02
N LEU A 67 -23.93 1.66 -6.04
CA LEU A 67 -25.38 1.67 -6.26
C LEU A 67 -25.86 2.91 -7.01
N LYS A 68 -25.28 4.10 -6.75
CA LYS A 68 -25.54 5.32 -7.52
C LYS A 68 -25.12 5.18 -8.98
N THR A 69 -23.92 4.66 -9.23
CA THR A 69 -23.39 4.47 -10.59
C THR A 69 -24.25 3.51 -11.41
N ARG A 70 -24.70 2.39 -10.83
CA ARG A 70 -25.56 1.42 -11.53
C ARG A 70 -26.95 1.97 -11.86
N ARG A 71 -27.51 2.84 -11.01
CA ARG A 71 -28.82 3.47 -11.24
C ARG A 71 -28.79 4.44 -12.43
N MET A 72 -27.68 5.13 -12.67
CA MET A 72 -27.52 6.02 -13.84
C MET A 72 -27.40 5.24 -15.15
N VAL A 73 -26.75 4.07 -15.15
CA VAL A 73 -26.59 3.24 -16.36
C VAL A 73 -27.91 2.56 -16.77
N GLY A 74 -28.76 2.20 -15.80
CA GLY A 74 -30.07 1.59 -16.10
C GLY A 74 -31.17 2.55 -16.56
N ALA A 75 -30.97 3.86 -16.46
CA ALA A 75 -31.95 4.88 -16.86
C ALA A 75 -31.68 5.48 -18.25
N GLY A 76 -30.66 4.98 -18.96
CA GLY A 76 -30.33 5.36 -20.33
C GLY A 76 -30.48 4.18 -21.29
N ASN A 77 -31.73 3.82 -21.61
CA ASN A 77 -32.15 3.11 -22.82
C ASN A 77 -33.63 3.37 -23.08
#